data_AF-A0A8S1T6I0-F1
#
_entry.id   AF-A0A8S1T6I0-F1
#
_cell.length_a   1.000
_cell.length_b   1.000
_cell.length_c   1.000
_cell.angle_alpha   90.00
_cell.angle_beta   90.00
_cell.angle_gamma   90.00
#
_symmetry.space_group_name_H-M   'P 1'
#
loop_
_entity.id
_entity.type
_entity.pdbx_description
1 polymer ?
#
loop_
_entity_poly.entity_id
_entity_poly.type
_entity_poly.pdbx_seq_one_letter_code
_entity_poly.pdbx_strand_id
1 'polypeptide(L)'
;MIVAFIIFDHQKSAFMHCDLMSKIRLFTFQYGSIYFNNTINFIINQMFKPQMIENEKEFYCLNKHLQPCSMVLLDQKIEKKQRLWCNECLQNFQADSKIVGLKLIIQNIEEVIKKMQVPQMILLQNTVQKIKLCITSAQDLKTYFMKLFDSIIRTAEDWILNLQAQRQKFNQYSFYDELDDHINKQNRNFESHIKLINNINRSDNKVIKYLSLIQLEQRQIKLVIIL
;
A
#
# COMPACT_ATOMS: atom_id res chain seq x y z
N MET A 1 0.28 39.01 -17.69
CA MET A 1 -0.15 37.93 -18.62
C MET A 1 0.94 36.91 -18.91
N ILE A 2 2.23 37.28 -18.93
CA ILE A 2 3.36 36.36 -19.21
C ILE A 2 3.66 35.38 -18.07
N VAL A 3 3.40 35.76 -16.80
CA VAL A 3 3.64 34.89 -15.63
C VAL A 3 2.66 33.71 -15.54
N ALA A 4 1.46 33.82 -16.13
CA ALA A 4 0.47 32.73 -16.15
C ALA A 4 0.83 31.61 -17.15
N PHE A 5 1.60 31.93 -18.20
CA PHE A 5 2.03 30.95 -19.20
C PHE A 5 3.16 30.04 -18.69
N ILE A 6 4.06 30.56 -17.86
CA ILE A 6 5.20 29.79 -17.32
C ILE A 6 4.75 28.75 -16.29
N ILE A 7 3.68 29.04 -15.53
CA ILE A 7 3.11 28.08 -14.55
C ILE A 7 2.38 26.93 -15.26
N PHE A 8 1.74 27.18 -16.40
CA PHE A 8 1.01 26.16 -17.16
C PHE A 8 1.93 25.16 -17.86
N ASP A 9 3.09 25.61 -18.36
CA ASP A 9 4.06 24.73 -19.03
C ASP A 9 4.80 23.82 -18.04
N HIS A 10 5.06 24.32 -16.83
CA HIS A 10 5.67 23.52 -15.76
C HIS A 10 4.73 22.43 -15.21
N GLN A 11 3.40 22.64 -15.23
CA GLN A 11 2.43 21.61 -14.85
C GLN A 11 2.30 20.50 -15.91
N LYS A 12 2.44 20.83 -17.19
CA LYS A 12 2.34 19.86 -18.29
C LYS A 12 3.50 18.88 -18.32
N SER A 13 4.72 19.34 -18.01
CA SER A 13 5.90 18.46 -17.96
C SER A 13 5.88 17.51 -16.75
N ALA A 14 5.36 17.97 -15.60
CA ALA A 14 5.17 17.12 -14.42
C ALA A 14 4.13 16.01 -14.66
N PHE A 15 3.06 16.31 -15.41
CA PHE A 15 2.00 15.34 -15.73
C PHE A 15 2.48 14.22 -16.66
N MET A 16 3.28 14.55 -17.68
CA MET A 16 3.88 13.53 -18.57
C MET A 16 4.90 12.63 -17.84
N HIS A 17 5.62 13.19 -16.85
CA HIS A 17 6.58 12.40 -16.08
C HIS A 17 5.91 11.39 -15.13
N CYS A 18 4.70 11.70 -14.64
CA CYS A 18 3.87 10.76 -13.88
C CYS A 18 3.34 9.61 -14.75
N ASP A 19 2.94 9.87 -16.00
CA ASP A 19 2.37 8.85 -16.90
C ASP A 19 3.44 7.86 -17.45
N LEU A 20 4.69 8.31 -17.59
CA LEU A 20 5.80 7.43 -17.96
C LEU A 20 6.23 6.55 -16.77
N MET A 21 6.20 7.08 -15.55
CA MET A 21 6.54 6.34 -14.33
C MET A 21 5.48 5.29 -13.96
N SER A 22 4.20 5.52 -14.24
CA SER A 22 3.13 4.53 -14.07
C SER A 22 3.25 3.37 -15.07
N LYS A 23 3.64 3.64 -16.33
CA LYS A 23 3.87 2.60 -17.36
C LYS A 23 5.11 1.75 -17.08
N ILE A 24 6.22 2.35 -16.63
CA ILE A 24 7.44 1.61 -16.25
C ILE A 24 7.20 0.74 -14.98
N ARG A 25 6.36 1.20 -14.05
CA ARG A 25 5.98 0.44 -12.85
C ARG A 25 5.12 -0.80 -13.15
N LEU A 26 4.31 -0.79 -14.21
CA LEU A 26 3.52 -1.95 -14.63
C LEU A 26 4.38 -3.03 -15.30
N PHE A 27 5.39 -2.63 -16.08
CA PHE A 27 6.24 -3.59 -16.81
C PHE A 27 7.16 -4.42 -15.91
N THR A 28 7.64 -3.85 -14.80
CA THR A 28 8.41 -4.59 -13.77
C THR A 28 7.52 -5.48 -12.88
N PHE A 29 6.20 -5.28 -12.91
CA PHE A 29 5.23 -5.92 -12.01
C PHE A 29 4.82 -7.32 -12.45
N GLN A 30 4.70 -7.55 -13.76
CA GLN A 30 4.10 -8.79 -14.28
C GLN A 30 5.13 -9.91 -14.50
N TYR A 31 6.37 -9.57 -14.83
CA TYR A 31 7.40 -10.56 -15.15
C TYR A 31 8.11 -11.10 -13.90
N GLY A 32 8.28 -10.33 -12.82
CA GLY A 32 9.03 -10.77 -11.63
C GLY A 32 8.43 -11.98 -10.87
N SER A 33 7.09 -12.10 -10.85
CA SER A 33 6.40 -13.15 -10.09
C SER A 33 6.47 -14.55 -10.75
N ILE A 34 6.48 -14.59 -12.09
CA ILE A 34 6.50 -15.84 -12.85
C ILE A 34 7.88 -16.49 -12.78
N TYR A 35 8.96 -15.71 -12.92
CA TYR A 35 10.32 -16.26 -12.84
C TYR A 35 10.65 -16.77 -11.43
N PHE A 36 10.21 -16.08 -10.38
CA PHE A 36 10.49 -16.48 -9.00
C PHE A 36 9.90 -17.85 -8.62
N ASN A 37 8.66 -18.13 -9.06
CA ASN A 37 8.01 -19.41 -8.76
C ASN A 37 8.68 -20.61 -9.46
N ASN A 38 9.12 -20.42 -10.70
CA ASN A 38 9.80 -21.47 -11.46
C ASN A 38 11.19 -21.78 -10.87
N THR A 39 11.93 -20.75 -10.45
CA THR A 39 13.25 -20.92 -9.81
C THR A 39 13.15 -21.64 -8.47
N ILE A 40 12.15 -21.33 -7.64
CA ILE A 40 11.96 -22.01 -6.35
C ILE A 40 11.61 -23.50 -6.55
N ASN A 41 10.68 -23.81 -7.46
CA ASN A 41 10.33 -25.20 -7.73
C ASN A 41 11.52 -26.00 -8.30
N PHE A 42 12.33 -25.35 -9.16
CA PHE A 42 13.57 -25.94 -9.66
C PHE A 42 14.57 -26.21 -8.52
N ILE A 43 14.80 -25.24 -7.63
CA ILE A 43 15.69 -25.38 -6.47
C ILE A 43 15.25 -26.53 -5.56
N ILE A 44 13.97 -26.62 -5.21
CA ILE A 44 13.45 -27.67 -4.34
C ILE A 44 13.65 -29.06 -4.97
N ASN A 45 13.43 -29.19 -6.28
CA ASN A 45 13.50 -30.47 -6.98
C ASN A 45 14.94 -30.91 -7.35
N GLN A 46 15.88 -29.96 -7.47
CA GLN A 46 17.27 -30.23 -7.85
C GLN A 46 18.21 -30.33 -6.64
N MET A 47 18.08 -29.47 -5.63
CA MET A 47 19.08 -29.38 -4.56
C MET A 47 19.00 -30.49 -3.50
N PHE A 48 17.90 -31.23 -3.40
CA PHE A 48 17.66 -32.16 -2.28
C PHE A 48 17.60 -33.63 -2.67
N LYS A 49 18.15 -34.00 -3.84
CA LYS A 49 18.32 -35.42 -4.15
C LYS A 49 19.54 -35.95 -3.38
N PRO A 50 19.36 -36.99 -2.54
CA PRO A 50 20.49 -37.61 -1.88
C PRO A 50 21.37 -38.26 -2.94
N GLN A 51 22.67 -38.00 -2.86
CA GLN A 51 23.64 -38.55 -3.77
C GLN A 51 24.82 -39.06 -2.95
N MET A 52 25.25 -40.30 -3.22
CA MET A 52 26.49 -40.83 -2.68
C MET A 52 27.65 -40.02 -3.26
N ILE A 53 28.50 -39.48 -2.39
CA ILE A 53 29.66 -38.67 -2.80
C ILE A 53 30.72 -39.58 -3.41
N GLU A 54 30.85 -40.77 -2.83
CA GLU A 54 31.76 -41.80 -3.28
C GLU A 54 31.25 -42.47 -4.57
N ASN A 55 32.17 -42.89 -5.42
CA ASN A 55 31.87 -43.66 -6.62
C ASN A 55 31.99 -45.16 -6.30
N GLU A 56 30.92 -45.93 -6.51
CA GLU A 56 30.91 -47.39 -6.24
C GLU A 56 32.05 -48.12 -6.97
N LYS A 57 32.43 -47.64 -8.16
CA LYS A 57 33.51 -48.22 -8.97
C LYS A 57 34.91 -48.05 -8.37
N GLU A 58 35.05 -47.20 -7.36
CA GLU A 58 36.31 -46.92 -6.67
C GLU A 58 36.49 -47.77 -5.40
N PHE A 59 35.53 -48.63 -5.08
CA PHE A 59 35.62 -49.52 -3.93
C PHE A 59 36.50 -50.74 -4.25
N TYR A 60 37.81 -50.58 -4.04
CA TYR A 60 38.81 -51.63 -4.17
C TYR A 60 39.29 -52.17 -2.83
N CYS A 61 39.71 -53.43 -2.84
CA CYS A 61 40.25 -54.09 -1.66
C CYS A 61 41.54 -53.41 -1.16
N LEU A 62 41.57 -53.08 0.14
CA LEU A 62 42.75 -52.49 0.80
C LEU A 62 43.97 -53.43 0.86
N ASN A 63 43.74 -54.74 0.84
CA ASN A 63 44.80 -55.76 0.90
C ASN A 63 45.48 -56.02 -0.46
N LYS A 64 45.27 -55.13 -1.44
CA LYS A 64 45.93 -55.15 -2.77
C LYS A 64 45.62 -56.37 -3.64
N HIS A 65 44.50 -57.06 -3.42
CA HIS A 65 44.04 -58.15 -4.29
C HIS A 65 43.58 -57.71 -5.71
N LEU A 66 43.62 -56.40 -6.01
CA LEU A 66 43.16 -55.81 -7.30
C LEU A 66 41.73 -56.18 -7.71
N GLN A 67 40.91 -56.66 -6.76
CA GLN A 67 39.51 -57.00 -6.97
C GLN A 67 38.59 -55.91 -6.40
N PRO A 68 37.44 -55.64 -7.04
CA PRO A 68 36.42 -54.77 -6.48
C PRO A 68 35.82 -55.39 -5.22
N CYS A 69 35.46 -54.55 -4.27
CA CYS A 69 34.76 -54.97 -3.06
C CYS A 69 33.30 -55.33 -3.40
N SER A 70 32.87 -56.51 -2.98
CA SER A 70 31.51 -57.04 -3.20
C SER A 70 30.74 -57.15 -1.89
N MET A 71 31.43 -57.13 -0.76
CA MET A 71 30.89 -57.42 0.57
C MET A 71 31.27 -56.33 1.58
N VAL A 72 30.44 -56.21 2.61
CA VAL A 72 30.64 -55.30 3.74
C VAL A 72 30.59 -56.09 5.03
N LEU A 73 31.61 -55.90 5.86
CA LEU A 73 31.70 -56.47 7.20
C LEU A 73 31.06 -55.52 8.22
N LEU A 74 30.02 -56.00 8.92
CA LEU A 74 29.25 -55.20 9.89
C LEU A 74 29.85 -55.31 11.31
N ASP A 75 31.08 -54.86 11.47
CA ASP A 75 31.76 -54.81 12.77
C ASP A 75 32.10 -53.35 13.15
N GLN A 76 31.72 -52.95 14.35
CA GLN A 76 31.98 -51.61 14.88
C GLN A 76 33.44 -51.41 15.27
N LYS A 77 34.17 -52.48 15.61
CA LYS A 77 35.57 -52.43 16.05
C LYS A 77 36.54 -52.19 14.89
N ILE A 78 36.11 -52.45 13.66
CA ILE A 78 36.92 -52.31 12.45
C ILE A 78 36.81 -50.88 11.91
N GLU A 79 37.93 -50.33 11.43
CA GLU A 79 37.97 -49.01 10.81
C GLU A 79 37.09 -48.94 9.56
N LYS A 80 36.50 -47.77 9.29
CA LYS A 80 35.51 -47.57 8.22
C LYS A 80 35.95 -48.12 6.85
N LYS A 81 37.19 -47.83 6.44
CA LYS A 81 37.72 -48.25 5.13
C LYS A 81 37.98 -49.76 5.07
N GLN A 82 38.32 -50.38 6.19
CA GLN A 82 38.60 -51.81 6.31
C GLN A 82 37.34 -52.69 6.31
N ARG A 83 36.14 -52.09 6.27
CA ARG A 83 34.87 -52.84 6.25
C ARG A 83 34.49 -53.34 4.86
N LEU A 84 35.12 -52.84 3.80
CA LEU A 84 34.85 -53.25 2.42
C LEU A 84 35.77 -54.39 1.98
N TRP A 85 35.20 -55.52 1.60
CA TRP A 85 35.92 -56.76 1.34
C TRP A 85 35.64 -57.28 -0.08
N CYS A 86 36.68 -57.79 -0.74
CA CYS A 86 36.54 -58.59 -1.95
C CYS A 86 36.31 -60.08 -1.59
N ASN A 87 36.02 -60.89 -2.61
CA ASN A 87 35.77 -62.32 -2.43
C ASN A 87 37.00 -63.06 -1.86
N GLU A 88 38.22 -62.68 -2.24
CA GLU A 88 39.46 -63.28 -1.69
C GLU A 88 39.66 -62.98 -0.20
N CYS A 89 39.40 -61.74 0.24
CA CYS A 89 39.46 -61.43 1.66
C CYS A 89 38.47 -62.27 2.46
N LEU A 90 37.28 -62.51 1.91
CA LEU A 90 36.24 -63.30 2.55
C LEU A 90 36.65 -64.76 2.77
N GLN A 91 37.35 -65.37 1.81
CA GLN A 91 37.78 -66.77 1.89
C GLN A 91 38.76 -67.03 3.03
N ASN A 92 39.57 -66.02 3.38
CA ASN A 92 40.55 -66.10 4.45
C ASN A 92 40.00 -65.61 5.81
N PHE A 93 38.71 -65.25 5.86
CA PHE A 93 38.09 -64.73 7.08
C PHE A 93 37.57 -65.86 7.97
N GLN A 94 37.97 -65.84 9.24
CA GLN A 94 37.49 -66.77 10.27
C GLN A 94 36.92 -66.03 11.48
N ALA A 95 36.07 -65.02 11.27
CA ALA A 95 35.39 -64.36 12.39
C ALA A 95 33.86 -64.46 12.26
N ASP A 96 33.18 -64.47 13.41
CA ASP A 96 31.72 -64.56 13.56
C ASP A 96 30.98 -63.25 13.21
N SER A 97 31.63 -62.34 12.48
CA SER A 97 31.07 -61.05 12.13
C SER A 97 30.08 -61.18 10.97
N LYS A 98 28.94 -60.48 11.07
CA LYS A 98 27.91 -60.49 10.03
C LYS A 98 28.43 -59.84 8.75
N ILE A 99 28.39 -60.59 7.65
CA ILE A 99 28.77 -60.13 6.31
C ILE A 99 27.51 -59.93 5.47
N VAL A 100 27.47 -58.83 4.73
CA VAL A 100 26.35 -58.48 3.85
C VAL A 100 26.87 -58.00 2.50
N GLY A 101 26.16 -58.31 1.41
CA GLY A 101 26.49 -57.80 0.08
C GLY A 101 26.47 -56.27 0.04
N LEU A 102 27.49 -55.68 -0.59
CA LEU A 102 27.66 -54.24 -0.72
C LEU A 102 26.43 -53.56 -1.33
N LYS A 103 25.89 -54.11 -2.42
CA LYS A 103 24.69 -53.57 -3.07
C LYS A 103 23.48 -53.51 -2.15
N LEU A 104 23.29 -54.53 -1.30
CA LEU A 104 22.18 -54.55 -0.35
C LEU A 104 22.36 -53.48 0.74
N ILE A 105 23.60 -53.27 1.21
CA ILE A 105 23.90 -52.22 2.18
C ILE A 105 23.68 -50.83 1.56
N ILE A 106 24.12 -50.60 0.33
CA ILE A 106 23.88 -49.35 -0.40
C ILE A 106 22.37 -49.08 -0.50
N GLN A 107 21.58 -50.06 -0.96
CA GLN A 107 20.12 -49.94 -1.05
C GLN A 107 19.47 -49.62 0.30
N ASN A 108 19.89 -50.32 1.36
CA ASN A 108 19.37 -50.05 2.71
C ASN A 108 19.70 -48.64 3.20
N ILE A 109 20.91 -48.15 2.93
CA ILE A 109 21.33 -46.79 3.28
C ILE A 109 20.50 -45.78 2.49
N GLU A 110 20.33 -45.98 1.18
CA GLU A 110 19.52 -45.10 0.32
C GLU A 110 18.07 -45.04 0.80
N GLU A 111 17.46 -46.16 1.19
CA GLU A 111 16.11 -46.18 1.75
C GLU A 111 16.00 -45.42 3.07
N VAL A 112 16.97 -45.58 3.97
CA VAL A 112 16.99 -44.85 5.25
C VAL A 112 17.13 -43.36 5.00
N ILE A 113 18.05 -42.94 4.14
CA ILE A 113 18.24 -41.53 3.78
C ILE A 113 16.96 -40.96 3.15
N LYS A 114 16.33 -41.69 2.23
CA LYS A 114 15.07 -41.29 1.59
C LYS A 114 13.96 -41.08 2.63
N LYS A 115 13.82 -42.00 3.59
CA LYS A 115 12.83 -41.87 4.68
C LYS A 115 13.13 -40.65 5.57
N MET A 116 14.40 -40.39 5.88
CA MET A 116 14.80 -39.22 6.67
C MET A 116 14.58 -37.89 5.96
N GLN A 117 14.61 -37.86 4.63
CA GLN A 117 14.39 -36.65 3.84
C GLN A 117 12.92 -36.26 3.72
N VAL A 118 11.98 -37.22 3.75
CA VAL A 118 10.54 -36.91 3.55
C VAL A 118 10.05 -35.83 4.54
N PRO A 119 10.29 -35.92 5.86
CA PRO A 119 9.89 -34.86 6.80
C PRO A 119 10.54 -33.51 6.50
N GLN A 120 11.81 -33.51 6.09
CA GLN A 120 12.55 -32.28 5.76
C GLN A 120 11.97 -31.61 4.50
N MET A 121 11.61 -32.40 3.49
CA MET A 121 10.96 -31.91 2.28
C MET A 121 9.58 -31.30 2.57
N ILE A 122 8.80 -31.92 3.45
CA ILE A 122 7.51 -31.37 3.89
C ILE A 122 7.71 -30.03 4.61
N LEU A 123 8.68 -29.94 5.52
CA LEU A 123 9.00 -28.70 6.23
C LEU A 123 9.41 -27.59 5.25
N LEU A 124 10.26 -27.92 4.28
CA LEU A 124 10.73 -26.99 3.26
C LEU A 124 9.57 -26.48 2.39
N GLN A 125 8.70 -27.40 1.91
CA GLN A 125 7.52 -27.04 1.13
C GLN A 125 6.57 -26.12 1.89
N ASN A 126 6.31 -26.42 3.17
CA ASN A 126 5.48 -25.57 4.04
C ASN A 126 6.11 -24.18 4.23
N THR A 127 7.42 -24.12 4.42
CA THR A 127 8.15 -22.85 4.58
C THR A 127 8.06 -22.02 3.30
N VAL A 128 8.25 -22.65 2.14
CA VAL A 128 8.13 -22.01 0.83
C VAL A 128 6.71 -21.49 0.60
N GLN A 129 5.67 -22.25 0.96
CA GLN A 129 4.29 -21.78 0.87
C GLN A 129 4.04 -20.56 1.76
N LYS A 130 4.55 -20.55 2.99
CA LYS A 130 4.46 -19.37 3.87
C LYS A 130 5.15 -18.15 3.29
N ILE A 131 6.32 -18.32 2.69
CA ILE A 131 7.04 -17.23 2.00
C ILE A 131 6.20 -16.69 0.83
N LYS A 132 5.58 -17.57 0.03
CA LYS A 132 4.70 -17.15 -1.06
C LYS A 132 3.51 -16.33 -0.56
N LEU A 133 2.84 -16.79 0.51
CA LEU A 133 1.73 -16.05 1.13
C LEU A 133 2.17 -14.66 1.63
N CYS A 134 3.35 -14.56 2.23
CA CYS A 134 3.91 -13.28 2.68
C CYS A 134 4.14 -12.32 1.50
N ILE A 135 4.73 -12.82 0.40
CA ILE A 135 4.96 -12.04 -0.83
C ILE A 135 3.64 -11.55 -1.41
N THR A 136 2.63 -12.42 -1.52
CA THR A 136 1.29 -12.04 -2.01
C THR A 136 0.66 -10.97 -1.11
N SER A 137 0.72 -11.16 0.21
CA SER A 137 0.18 -10.18 1.17
C SER A 137 0.84 -8.80 1.03
N ALA A 138 2.16 -8.77 0.79
CA ALA A 138 2.89 -7.52 0.54
C ALA A 138 2.47 -6.85 -0.79
N GLN A 139 2.19 -7.64 -1.84
CA GLN A 139 1.69 -7.13 -3.12
C GLN A 139 0.27 -6.56 -2.98
N ASP A 140 -0.60 -7.22 -2.22
CA ASP A 140 -1.96 -6.76 -1.94
C ASP A 140 -1.94 -5.44 -1.16
N LEU A 141 -1.09 -5.35 -0.13
CA LEU A 141 -0.89 -4.13 0.65
C LEU A 141 -0.39 -2.98 -0.24
N LYS A 142 0.59 -3.24 -1.10
CA LYS A 142 1.07 -2.25 -2.07
C LYS A 142 -0.07 -1.77 -2.98
N THR A 143 -0.88 -2.69 -3.49
CA THR A 143 -2.01 -2.38 -4.37
C THR A 143 -3.06 -1.54 -3.66
N TYR A 144 -3.32 -1.84 -2.38
CA TYR A 144 -4.20 -1.04 -1.53
C TYR A 144 -3.69 0.40 -1.38
N PHE A 145 -2.40 0.59 -1.06
CA PHE A 145 -1.82 1.93 -0.96
C PHE A 145 -1.88 2.71 -2.28
N MET A 146 -1.64 2.06 -3.42
CA MET A 146 -1.77 2.71 -4.72
C MET A 146 -3.20 3.22 -4.95
N LYS A 147 -4.21 2.39 -4.68
CA LYS A 147 -5.63 2.81 -4.78
C LYS A 147 -5.98 3.97 -3.85
N LEU A 148 -5.42 4.00 -2.64
CA LEU A 148 -5.61 5.12 -1.71
C LEU A 148 -5.01 6.41 -2.27
N PHE A 149 -3.78 6.37 -2.80
CA PHE A 149 -3.16 7.54 -3.43
C PHE A 149 -3.98 8.03 -4.64
N ASP A 150 -4.46 7.13 -5.49
CA ASP A 150 -5.33 7.50 -6.62
C ASP A 150 -6.66 8.14 -6.16
N SER A 151 -7.18 7.73 -5.00
CA SER A 151 -8.37 8.36 -4.41
C SER A 151 -8.09 9.78 -3.90
N ILE A 152 -6.92 9.98 -3.26
CA ILE A 152 -6.51 11.30 -2.78
C ILE A 152 -6.29 12.26 -3.95
N ILE A 153 -5.63 11.79 -5.02
CA ILE A 153 -5.40 12.57 -6.24
C ILE A 153 -6.72 13.03 -6.83
N ARG A 154 -7.68 12.13 -7.04
CA ARG A 154 -9.02 12.47 -7.56
C ARG A 154 -9.74 13.48 -6.68
N THR A 155 -9.67 13.31 -5.36
CA THR A 155 -10.27 14.26 -4.41
C THR A 155 -9.65 15.65 -4.54
N ALA A 156 -8.32 15.72 -4.71
CA ALA A 156 -7.62 16.98 -4.91
C ALA A 156 -7.98 17.64 -6.25
N GLU A 157 -8.12 16.85 -7.32
CA GLU A 157 -8.58 17.33 -8.64
C GLU A 157 -9.99 17.92 -8.55
N ASP A 158 -10.93 17.23 -7.89
CA ASP A 158 -12.29 17.72 -7.66
C ASP A 158 -12.28 19.04 -6.87
N TRP A 159 -11.44 19.15 -5.85
CA TRP A 159 -11.28 20.39 -5.08
C TRP A 159 -10.74 21.54 -5.94
N ILE A 160 -9.75 21.27 -6.80
CA ILE A 160 -9.21 22.28 -7.72
C ILE A 160 -10.32 22.78 -8.66
N LEU A 161 -11.11 21.87 -9.25
CA LEU A 161 -12.22 22.23 -10.12
C LEU A 161 -13.28 23.07 -9.39
N ASN A 162 -13.63 22.68 -8.17
CA ASN A 162 -14.58 23.43 -7.34
C ASN A 162 -14.08 24.84 -7.01
N LEU A 163 -12.81 24.98 -6.63
CA LEU A 163 -12.19 26.28 -6.36
C LEU A 163 -12.13 27.15 -7.62
N GLN A 164 -11.84 26.57 -8.78
CA GLN A 164 -11.87 27.29 -10.06
C GLN A 164 -13.28 27.77 -10.40
N ALA A 165 -14.30 26.94 -10.20
CA ALA A 165 -15.69 27.31 -10.41
C ALA A 165 -16.12 28.44 -9.47
N GLN A 166 -15.74 28.39 -8.19
CA GLN A 166 -16.00 29.49 -7.25
C GLN A 166 -15.28 30.77 -7.66
N ARG A 167 -14.00 30.68 -8.04
CA ARG A 167 -13.24 31.83 -8.53
C ARG A 167 -13.93 32.51 -9.72
N GLN A 168 -14.46 31.73 -10.66
CA GLN A 168 -15.20 32.28 -11.80
C GLN A 168 -16.46 33.04 -11.34
N LYS A 169 -17.20 32.49 -10.37
CA LYS A 169 -18.38 33.18 -9.80
C LYS A 169 -18.05 34.51 -9.12
N PHE A 170 -16.94 34.59 -8.39
CA PHE A 170 -16.56 35.83 -7.69
C PHE A 170 -15.86 36.86 -8.58
N ASN A 171 -15.20 36.42 -9.66
CA ASN A 171 -14.46 37.33 -10.55
C ASN A 171 -15.30 37.83 -11.74
N GLN A 172 -16.49 37.27 -11.95
CA GLN A 172 -17.43 37.73 -12.95
C GLN A 172 -18.51 38.57 -12.25
N TYR A 173 -18.50 39.87 -12.50
CA TYR A 173 -19.58 40.76 -12.11
C TYR A 173 -20.11 41.48 -13.35
N SER A 174 -21.41 41.74 -13.37
CA SER A 174 -22.05 42.63 -14.33
C SER A 174 -22.04 44.02 -13.72
N PHE A 175 -21.41 44.98 -14.41
CA PHE A 175 -21.43 46.37 -13.96
C PHE A 175 -22.87 46.88 -13.79
N TYR A 176 -23.79 46.47 -14.68
CA TYR A 176 -25.19 46.89 -14.60
C TYR A 176 -25.89 46.30 -13.37
N ASP A 177 -25.63 45.03 -13.04
CA ASP A 177 -26.25 44.39 -11.87
C ASP A 177 -25.72 45.02 -10.57
N GLU A 178 -24.41 45.27 -10.49
CA GLU A 178 -23.80 45.99 -9.34
C GLU A 178 -24.30 47.44 -9.23
N LEU A 179 -24.50 48.11 -10.37
CA LEU A 179 -25.06 49.46 -10.41
C LEU A 179 -26.51 49.48 -9.92
N ASP A 180 -27.34 48.55 -10.38
CA ASP A 180 -28.74 48.42 -9.94
C ASP A 180 -28.81 48.09 -8.44
N ASP A 181 -27.98 47.18 -7.94
CA ASP A 181 -27.87 46.88 -6.53
C ASP A 181 -27.45 48.11 -5.70
N HIS A 182 -26.52 48.91 -6.22
CA HIS A 182 -26.09 50.14 -5.58
C HIS A 182 -27.21 51.19 -5.53
N ILE A 183 -27.94 51.41 -6.64
CA ILE A 183 -29.09 52.30 -6.73
C ILE A 183 -30.17 51.85 -5.74
N ASN A 184 -30.49 50.55 -5.72
CA ASN A 184 -31.50 49.98 -4.83
C ASN A 184 -31.14 50.13 -3.35
N LYS A 185 -29.86 49.95 -2.99
CA LYS A 185 -29.38 50.19 -1.61
C LYS A 185 -29.51 51.66 -1.23
N GLN A 186 -29.14 52.59 -2.11
CA GLN A 186 -29.31 54.03 -1.85
C GLN A 186 -30.79 54.42 -1.70
N ASN A 187 -31.66 53.90 -2.56
CA ASN A 187 -33.09 54.20 -2.51
C ASN A 187 -33.75 53.67 -1.23
N ARG A 188 -33.38 52.47 -0.76
CA ARG A 188 -33.85 51.93 0.53
C ARG A 188 -33.42 52.81 1.72
N ASN A 189 -32.20 53.32 1.69
CA ASN A 189 -31.71 54.25 2.71
C ASN A 189 -32.46 55.59 2.62
N PHE A 190 -32.73 56.08 1.42
CA PHE A 190 -33.52 57.31 1.25
C PHE A 190 -34.95 57.16 1.77
N GLU A 191 -35.59 56.02 1.51
CA GLU A 191 -36.93 55.73 2.02
C GLU A 191 -36.97 55.61 3.55
N SER A 192 -35.92 55.06 4.17
CA SER A 192 -35.80 55.00 5.63
C SER A 192 -35.60 56.40 6.24
N HIS A 193 -34.81 57.26 5.58
CA HIS A 193 -34.68 58.66 5.98
C HIS A 193 -35.97 59.46 5.82
N ILE A 194 -36.73 59.26 4.73
CA ILE A 194 -38.07 59.88 4.57
C ILE A 194 -39.02 59.44 5.68
N LYS A 195 -39.04 58.13 6.03
CA LYS A 195 -39.87 57.62 7.13
C LYS A 195 -39.48 58.25 8.48
N LEU A 196 -38.18 58.44 8.73
CA LEU A 196 -37.70 59.12 9.94
C LEU A 196 -38.15 60.59 9.99
N ILE A 197 -37.99 61.34 8.90
CA ILE A 197 -38.43 62.74 8.80
C ILE A 197 -39.94 62.86 9.02
N ASN A 198 -40.72 61.98 8.41
CA ASN A 198 -42.17 61.95 8.60
C ASN A 198 -42.59 61.63 10.04
N ASN A 199 -41.83 60.79 10.74
CA ASN A 199 -42.08 60.50 12.15
C ASN A 199 -41.76 61.70 13.05
N ILE A 200 -40.66 62.43 12.79
CA ILE A 200 -40.29 63.66 13.50
C ILE A 200 -41.40 64.72 13.30
N ASN A 201 -41.82 64.95 12.05
CA ASN A 201 -42.89 65.93 11.76
C ASN A 201 -44.22 65.57 12.43
N ARG A 202 -44.52 64.27 12.60
CA ARG A 202 -45.72 63.82 13.34
C ARG A 202 -45.59 64.04 14.85
N SER A 203 -44.41 63.84 15.44
CA SER A 203 -44.20 64.14 16.85
C SER A 203 -44.29 65.64 17.13
N ASP A 204 -43.72 66.48 16.26
CA ASP A 204 -43.73 67.93 16.44
C ASP A 204 -45.16 68.49 16.37
N ASN A 205 -45.99 67.98 15.45
CA ASN A 205 -47.40 68.35 15.39
C ASN A 205 -48.20 67.94 16.65
N LYS A 206 -47.85 66.82 17.28
CA LYS A 206 -48.46 66.44 18.58
C LYS A 206 -48.03 67.40 19.67
N VAL A 207 -46.75 67.77 19.74
CA VAL A 207 -46.23 68.73 20.71
C VAL A 207 -46.90 70.09 20.54
N ILE A 208 -47.02 70.60 19.31
CA ILE A 208 -47.74 71.84 19.01
C ILE A 208 -49.20 71.77 19.49
N LYS A 209 -49.88 70.63 19.26
CA LYS A 209 -51.25 70.42 19.74
C LYS A 209 -51.34 70.42 21.28
N TYR A 210 -50.39 69.82 21.99
CA TYR A 210 -50.39 69.86 23.45
C TYR A 210 -50.06 71.25 23.99
N LEU A 211 -49.13 71.97 23.36
CA LEU A 211 -48.80 73.35 23.74
C LEU A 211 -49.99 74.29 23.55
N SER A 212 -50.78 74.13 22.48
CA SER A 212 -51.98 74.95 22.26
C SER A 212 -53.09 74.63 23.28
N LEU A 213 -53.22 73.38 23.72
CA LEU A 213 -54.14 72.99 24.79
C LEU A 213 -53.73 73.60 26.14
N ILE A 214 -52.44 73.55 26.50
CA ILE A 214 -51.93 74.16 27.74
C ILE A 214 -52.14 75.68 27.73
N GLN A 215 -51.92 76.34 26.59
CA GLN A 215 -52.20 77.77 26.45
C GLN A 215 -53.68 78.11 26.62
N LEU A 216 -54.60 77.25 26.16
CA LEU A 216 -56.05 77.43 26.37
C LEU A 216 -56.42 77.29 27.86
N GLU A 217 -55.88 76.29 28.55
CA GLU A 217 -56.11 76.11 29.99
C GLU A 217 -55.58 77.29 30.81
N GLN A 218 -54.38 77.79 30.50
CA GLN A 218 -53.83 78.98 31.15
C GLN A 218 -54.70 80.22 30.93
N ARG A 219 -55.32 80.37 29.75
CA ARG A 219 -56.28 81.45 29.48
C ARG A 219 -57.55 81.31 30.30
N GLN A 220 -58.09 80.09 30.43
CA GLN A 220 -59.27 79.83 31.26
C GLN A 220 -59.00 80.09 32.74
N ILE A 221 -57.85 79.65 33.27
CA ILE A 221 -57.45 79.93 34.67
C ILE A 221 -57.32 81.44 34.90
N LYS A 222 -56.71 82.19 33.98
CA LYS A 222 -56.64 83.65 34.08
C LYS A 222 -58.02 84.31 34.09
N LEU A 223 -59.00 83.78 33.35
CA LEU A 223 -60.38 84.30 33.35
C LEU A 223 -61.09 84.04 34.68
N VAL A 224 -60.84 82.89 35.32
CA VAL A 224 -61.44 82.54 36.62
C VAL A 224 -60.87 83.40 37.76
N ILE A 225 -59.60 83.81 37.69
CA ILE A 225 -58.98 84.67 38.73
C ILE A 225 -59.47 86.13 38.65
N ILE A 226 -60.03 86.56 37.52
CA ILE A 226 -60.48 87.94 37.28
C ILE A 226 -61.96 88.15 37.68
N LEU A 227 -62.73 87.07 37.87
CA LEU A 227 -64.13 87.07 38.33
C LEU A 227 -64.21 86.95 39.86
#